data_AF-A0A8J2ZF52-F1
#
_entry.id   AF-A0A8J2ZF52-F1
#
_cell.length_a   1.000
_cell.length_b   1.000
_cell.length_c   1.000
_cell.angle_alpha   90.00
_cell.angle_beta   90.00
_cell.angle_gamma   90.00
#
_symmetry.space_group_name_H-M   'P 1'
#
loop_
_entity.id
_entity.type
_entity.pdbx_description
1 polymer ?
#
loop_
_entity_poly.entity_id
_entity_poly.type
_entity_poly.pdbx_seq_one_letter_code
_entity_poly.pdbx_strand_id
1 'polypeptide(L)'
;MSDQTPKDSNAAPGAAPQERPPAEATGGAATPDTASGGPQGAKAAEGAPAVPPPPPPGFLAAGRFGGIEPTALAVLAVAGVVLVLAVIWLWRSPVPSSDAENRVAAAAAAAEDVNRRVAALETAVGARLERMETALGERLAGLGAAAERAQGGLAALERRLDALERQAQDLQQRPPAEAPPPDLAPLEQRLARLEAAVRGLEARPAADPAALAGLRQAVEQLSGRAERALERQESLTARLQAVEAEAARRNEQLARTLGERLAALERTAIERTMAAERTAAEARQAAEQRAAALERSLAERLAAQAEAQARRLAAIEGRAARLAALDALRARLDAGQPLGPALRALGPEPPPEPLARFADAAPPTEAALRLSFEQHARAAREASEARPPEGEAGVLDSALARLSGLVTVRRGETVVWGDAAAAELERSRRALEAGDLEAALAPLGRLPPAAQEAMRPWAEQARALIEARAALRRLANAATASAG
;
A
#
# COMPACT_ATOMS: atom_id res chain seq x y z
N MET A 1 -50.29 11.31 -9.17
CA MET A 1 -50.90 11.18 -7.82
C MET A 1 -51.70 9.88 -7.76
N SER A 2 -52.25 9.57 -6.59
CA SER A 2 -53.10 8.43 -6.24
C SER A 2 -54.27 8.21 -7.23
N ASP A 3 -54.96 7.06 -7.25
CA ASP A 3 -55.07 6.06 -6.18
C ASP A 3 -55.27 4.64 -6.72
N GLN A 4 -54.79 3.61 -5.99
CA GLN A 4 -55.21 2.23 -6.26
C GLN A 4 -55.00 1.28 -5.06
N THR A 5 -56.13 0.79 -4.55
CA THR A 5 -56.32 -0.32 -3.61
C THR A 5 -57.49 -1.17 -4.13
N PRO A 6 -57.87 -2.32 -3.55
CA PRO A 6 -57.11 -3.29 -2.74
C PRO A 6 -57.19 -4.72 -3.35
N LYS A 7 -56.57 -5.73 -2.71
CA LYS A 7 -57.32 -6.91 -2.19
C LYS A 7 -56.46 -7.95 -1.47
N ASP A 8 -57.06 -8.55 -0.44
CA ASP A 8 -56.52 -9.64 0.36
C ASP A 8 -56.83 -11.03 -0.23
N SER A 9 -55.90 -11.97 -0.01
CA SER A 9 -56.15 -13.41 0.20
C SER A 9 -54.87 -14.02 0.79
N ASN A 10 -54.77 -14.38 2.07
CA ASN A 10 -55.50 -15.39 2.88
C ASN A 10 -54.81 -16.78 2.85
N ALA A 11 -55.02 -17.57 3.92
CA ALA A 11 -54.55 -18.94 4.18
C ALA A 11 -53.07 -19.15 4.64
N ALA A 12 -52.92 -19.32 5.96
CA ALA A 12 -51.98 -20.27 6.59
C ALA A 12 -52.70 -21.66 6.68
N PRO A 13 -52.24 -22.73 7.41
CA PRO A 13 -51.09 -22.84 8.34
C PRO A 13 -50.31 -24.20 8.32
N GLY A 14 -49.37 -24.36 9.28
CA GLY A 14 -48.81 -25.66 9.74
C GLY A 14 -47.50 -26.10 9.05
N ALA A 15 -46.66 -26.96 9.65
CA ALA A 15 -46.55 -27.42 11.05
C ALA A 15 -45.10 -27.91 11.34
N ALA A 16 -44.74 -28.15 12.60
CA ALA A 16 -43.46 -28.74 13.05
C ALA A 16 -43.65 -30.24 13.39
N PRO A 17 -42.69 -31.03 13.97
CA PRO A 17 -41.31 -30.73 14.45
C PRO A 17 -40.28 -31.86 14.06
N GLN A 18 -39.35 -32.23 14.97
CA GLN A 18 -38.50 -33.46 15.01
C GLN A 18 -37.24 -33.50 14.07
N GLU A 19 -36.09 -34.12 14.41
CA GLU A 19 -35.62 -34.72 15.69
C GLU A 19 -34.08 -34.80 15.85
N ARG A 20 -33.64 -35.27 17.04
CA ARG A 20 -32.29 -35.73 17.47
C ARG A 20 -32.38 -37.26 17.75
N PRO A 21 -31.34 -38.03 18.18
CA PRO A 21 -29.89 -37.82 18.36
C PRO A 21 -29.12 -38.98 17.61
N PRO A 22 -28.11 -39.76 18.12
CA PRO A 22 -27.10 -39.61 19.18
C PRO A 22 -25.63 -39.87 18.74
N ALA A 23 -24.73 -40.00 19.71
CA ALA A 23 -23.27 -40.03 19.61
C ALA A 23 -22.63 -41.43 19.69
N GLU A 24 -21.34 -41.51 19.34
CA GLU A 24 -20.29 -42.46 19.82
C GLU A 24 -18.89 -41.88 19.48
N ALA A 25 -17.74 -42.45 19.87
CA ALA A 25 -17.17 -42.77 21.20
C ALA A 25 -15.78 -43.44 21.01
N THR A 26 -14.89 -43.37 22.03
CA THR A 26 -13.52 -43.98 22.04
C THR A 26 -12.53 -43.42 20.98
N GLY A 27 -11.21 -43.60 21.05
CA GLY A 27 -10.28 -44.18 22.04
C GLY A 27 -8.85 -44.00 21.50
N GLY A 28 -7.82 -43.67 22.30
CA GLY A 28 -7.02 -44.62 23.09
C GLY A 28 -5.52 -44.47 22.70
N ALA A 29 -4.58 -44.65 23.63
CA ALA A 29 -3.16 -44.31 23.42
C ALA A 29 -2.24 -45.55 23.34
N ALA A 30 -1.06 -45.41 22.69
CA ALA A 30 0.08 -46.31 22.88
C ALA A 30 1.43 -45.67 22.46
N THR A 31 2.43 -45.75 23.34
CA THR A 31 3.87 -45.65 23.05
C THR A 31 4.54 -46.97 23.44
N PRO A 32 5.70 -47.30 22.83
CA PRO A 32 6.96 -47.44 23.60
C PRO A 32 8.11 -46.61 22.94
N ASP A 33 9.20 -46.19 23.59
CA ASP A 33 10.28 -46.91 24.32
C ASP A 33 11.05 -47.94 23.44
N THR A 34 12.38 -48.16 23.49
CA THR A 34 13.59 -47.53 24.12
C THR A 34 14.81 -48.02 23.28
N ALA A 35 16.05 -47.50 23.30
CA ALA A 35 16.75 -46.29 23.77
C ALA A 35 18.05 -46.17 22.88
N SER A 36 19.30 -45.79 23.22
CA SER A 36 20.04 -45.33 24.42
C SER A 36 21.44 -44.78 23.99
N GLY A 37 22.20 -44.17 24.91
CA GLY A 37 23.68 -44.14 24.87
C GLY A 37 24.40 -42.86 24.37
N GLY A 38 25.07 -42.15 25.29
CA GLY A 38 26.29 -41.37 25.00
C GLY A 38 27.54 -42.17 25.42
N PRO A 39 28.77 -41.73 25.05
CA PRO A 39 29.50 -40.85 25.97
C PRO A 39 30.45 -39.83 25.29
N GLN A 40 31.23 -39.10 26.11
CA GLN A 40 32.26 -38.13 25.69
C GLN A 40 33.65 -38.78 25.59
N GLY A 41 34.58 -38.19 24.81
CA GLY A 41 36.00 -38.11 25.22
C GLY A 41 37.13 -38.51 24.23
N ALA A 42 37.90 -37.50 23.82
CA ALA A 42 39.37 -37.50 23.60
C ALA A 42 40.05 -38.25 22.41
N LYS A 43 40.66 -37.44 21.51
CA LYS A 43 42.03 -37.51 20.88
C LYS A 43 42.49 -38.83 20.18
N ALA A 44 43.16 -38.85 19.02
CA ALA A 44 43.82 -37.83 18.19
C ALA A 44 44.46 -38.49 16.92
N ALA A 45 44.87 -37.64 15.95
CA ALA A 45 45.80 -37.88 14.83
C ALA A 45 45.38 -38.86 13.68
N GLU A 46 45.88 -38.75 12.44
CA GLU A 46 46.30 -37.60 11.59
C GLU A 46 46.50 -38.13 10.14
N GLY A 47 46.18 -37.39 9.06
CA GLY A 47 46.44 -37.92 7.70
C GLY A 47 45.87 -37.20 6.46
N ALA A 48 46.46 -36.06 6.09
CA ALA A 48 46.48 -35.46 4.72
C ALA A 48 45.15 -34.95 4.06
N PRO A 49 45.22 -34.06 3.03
CA PRO A 49 44.08 -33.21 2.63
C PRO A 49 43.57 -33.40 1.17
N ALA A 50 42.44 -32.75 0.84
CA ALA A 50 41.84 -32.68 -0.50
C ALA A 50 41.46 -31.24 -0.93
N VAL A 51 41.22 -31.03 -2.23
CA VAL A 51 41.22 -29.72 -2.93
C VAL A 51 39.81 -29.09 -3.09
N PRO A 52 39.66 -27.75 -2.98
CA PRO A 52 38.41 -27.03 -3.31
C PRO A 52 38.34 -26.57 -4.80
N PRO A 53 37.16 -26.67 -5.47
CA PRO A 53 36.93 -26.15 -6.82
C PRO A 53 36.53 -24.64 -6.88
N PRO A 54 36.46 -24.00 -8.07
CA PRO A 54 36.72 -22.55 -8.23
C PRO A 54 35.49 -21.62 -8.43
N PRO A 55 35.67 -20.28 -8.34
CA PRO A 55 34.64 -19.26 -8.58
C PRO A 55 34.37 -18.95 -10.07
N PRO A 56 33.22 -18.31 -10.41
CA PRO A 56 32.86 -17.92 -11.78
C PRO A 56 33.60 -16.67 -12.30
N PRO A 57 33.71 -16.48 -13.63
CA PRO A 57 34.47 -15.39 -14.25
C PRO A 57 33.72 -14.05 -14.29
N GLY A 58 34.47 -12.95 -14.23
CA GLY A 58 33.96 -11.59 -14.41
C GLY A 58 34.33 -10.98 -15.76
N PHE A 59 33.51 -10.05 -16.24
CA PHE A 59 33.82 -9.17 -17.37
C PHE A 59 33.83 -7.70 -16.91
N LEU A 60 35.01 -7.09 -16.92
CA LEU A 60 35.17 -5.63 -16.86
C LEU A 60 36.04 -5.18 -18.05
N ALA A 61 35.45 -4.40 -18.95
CA ALA A 61 36.14 -3.60 -19.94
C ALA A 61 35.79 -2.12 -19.69
N ALA A 62 36.76 -1.22 -19.85
CA ALA A 62 36.68 0.11 -19.26
C ALA A 62 35.84 1.12 -20.08
N GLY A 63 35.10 1.99 -19.36
CA GLY A 63 34.50 3.23 -19.87
C GLY A 63 34.78 4.37 -18.89
N ARG A 64 35.13 5.56 -19.40
CA ARG A 64 35.75 6.65 -18.61
C ARG A 64 34.92 7.94 -18.65
N PHE A 65 34.33 8.33 -17.52
CA PHE A 65 33.89 9.70 -17.16
C PHE A 65 33.77 9.84 -15.62
N GLY A 66 33.81 11.04 -15.02
CA GLY A 66 34.01 12.35 -15.64
C GLY A 66 34.36 13.53 -14.72
N GLY A 67 34.10 13.47 -13.40
CA GLY A 67 34.30 14.60 -12.48
C GLY A 67 33.54 14.43 -11.15
N ILE A 68 33.99 15.09 -10.08
CA ILE A 68 33.29 15.22 -8.80
C ILE A 68 33.19 16.72 -8.50
N GLU A 69 31.97 17.23 -8.30
CA GLU A 69 31.79 18.63 -7.86
C GLU A 69 32.04 18.80 -6.35
N PRO A 70 32.59 19.95 -5.90
CA PRO A 70 32.72 20.27 -4.49
C PRO A 70 31.37 20.54 -3.77
N THR A 71 30.28 20.70 -4.53
CA THR A 71 28.92 20.97 -4.03
C THR A 71 28.38 19.82 -3.17
N ALA A 72 28.67 18.56 -3.53
CA ALA A 72 28.13 17.38 -2.86
C ALA A 72 28.57 17.22 -1.39
N LEU A 73 29.80 17.66 -1.05
CA LEU A 73 30.33 17.57 0.31
C LEU A 73 29.66 18.55 1.29
N ALA A 74 29.22 19.73 0.82
CA ALA A 74 28.53 20.71 1.65
C ALA A 74 27.15 20.20 2.10
N VAL A 75 26.40 19.54 1.20
CA VAL A 75 25.07 19.00 1.49
C VAL A 75 25.12 17.90 2.56
N LEU A 76 26.13 17.03 2.51
CA LEU A 76 26.34 15.95 3.47
C LEU A 76 26.62 16.48 4.89
N ALA A 77 27.40 17.56 5.02
CA ALA A 77 27.66 18.21 6.30
C ALA A 77 26.38 18.83 6.92
N VAL A 78 25.56 19.51 6.11
CA VAL A 78 24.29 20.10 6.57
C VAL A 78 23.30 19.02 7.02
N ALA A 79 23.18 17.92 6.26
CA ALA A 79 22.31 16.80 6.62
C ALA A 79 22.64 16.20 8.00
N GLY A 80 23.93 16.06 8.34
CA GLY A 80 24.37 15.59 9.66
C GLY A 80 23.94 16.50 10.81
N VAL A 81 24.08 17.82 10.64
CA VAL A 81 23.68 18.82 11.67
C VAL A 81 22.17 18.84 11.87
N VAL A 82 21.38 18.73 10.80
CA VAL A 82 19.91 18.65 10.89
C VAL A 82 19.45 17.40 11.64
N LEU A 83 20.10 16.24 11.42
CA LEU A 83 19.78 15.01 12.14
C LEU A 83 20.01 15.15 13.66
N VAL A 84 21.15 15.72 14.06
CA VAL A 84 21.49 15.96 15.48
C VAL A 84 20.49 16.91 16.14
N LEU A 85 20.12 18.00 15.47
CA LEU A 85 19.10 18.94 15.97
C LEU A 85 17.71 18.30 16.08
N ALA A 86 17.32 17.43 15.14
CA ALA A 86 16.05 16.70 15.21
C ALA A 86 15.99 15.75 16.41
N VAL A 87 17.09 15.04 16.72
CA VAL A 87 17.20 14.18 17.92
C VAL A 87 17.08 15.01 19.20
N ILE A 88 17.78 16.15 19.29
CA ILE A 88 17.72 17.06 20.45
C ILE A 88 16.31 17.64 20.64
N TRP A 89 15.61 17.97 19.55
CA TRP A 89 14.24 18.48 19.60
C TRP A 89 13.22 17.42 20.05
N LEU A 90 13.38 16.18 19.57
CA LEU A 90 12.56 15.03 19.97
C LEU A 90 12.71 14.72 21.47
N TRP A 91 13.93 14.86 22.01
CA TRP A 91 14.23 14.66 23.44
C TRP A 91 13.66 15.74 24.38
N ARG A 92 13.14 16.85 23.83
CA ARG A 92 12.73 18.04 24.59
C ARG A 92 11.23 18.38 24.48
N SER A 93 10.46 17.54 23.78
CA SER A 93 9.04 17.79 23.45
C SER A 93 8.09 16.88 24.24
N PRO A 94 7.50 17.32 25.37
CA PRO A 94 6.57 16.51 26.14
C PRO A 94 5.19 16.40 25.45
N VAL A 95 4.99 15.33 24.70
CA VAL A 95 3.67 14.92 24.20
C VAL A 95 2.91 14.24 25.34
N PRO A 96 1.58 14.45 25.53
CA PRO A 96 0.79 13.64 26.46
C PRO A 96 0.89 12.15 26.06
N SER A 97 1.53 11.35 26.93
CA SER A 97 2.04 10.03 26.55
C SER A 97 0.95 9.05 26.12
N SER A 98 -0.21 9.10 26.76
CA SER A 98 -1.37 8.25 26.47
C SER A 98 -1.77 8.25 25.00
N ASP A 99 -1.78 9.40 24.34
CA ASP A 99 -2.27 9.53 22.96
C ASP A 99 -1.20 9.13 21.95
N ALA A 100 0.09 9.28 22.31
CA ALA A 100 1.19 8.74 21.53
C ALA A 100 1.22 7.20 21.64
N GLU A 101 1.16 6.67 22.86
CA GLU A 101 1.17 5.24 23.17
C GLU A 101 -0.03 4.52 22.51
N ASN A 102 -1.25 5.04 22.66
CA ASN A 102 -2.45 4.49 22.03
C ASN A 102 -2.35 4.46 20.50
N ARG A 103 -1.78 5.50 19.87
CA ARG A 103 -1.63 5.56 18.40
C ARG A 103 -0.49 4.68 17.90
N VAL A 104 0.59 4.52 18.65
CA VAL A 104 1.67 3.56 18.36
C VAL A 104 1.17 2.12 18.52
N ALA A 105 0.42 1.82 19.58
CA ALA A 105 -0.20 0.50 19.79
C ALA A 105 -1.20 0.16 18.67
N ALA A 106 -2.06 1.11 18.27
CA ALA A 106 -2.97 0.92 17.15
C ALA A 106 -2.23 0.72 15.81
N ALA A 107 -1.13 1.44 15.57
CA ALA A 107 -0.30 1.26 14.38
C ALA A 107 0.43 -0.10 14.38
N ALA A 108 0.92 -0.56 15.53
CA ALA A 108 1.54 -1.87 15.69
C ALA A 108 0.53 -3.01 15.45
N ALA A 109 -0.66 -2.93 16.04
CA ALA A 109 -1.73 -3.90 15.82
C ALA A 109 -2.18 -3.94 14.34
N ALA A 110 -2.23 -2.80 13.66
CA ALA A 110 -2.50 -2.73 12.22
C ALA A 110 -1.36 -3.34 11.39
N ALA A 111 -0.09 -3.11 11.76
CA ALA A 111 1.06 -3.71 11.08
C ALA A 111 1.10 -5.23 11.24
N GLU A 112 0.79 -5.76 12.43
CA GLU A 112 0.63 -7.21 12.64
C GLU A 112 -0.50 -7.79 11.80
N ASP A 113 -1.64 -7.11 11.70
CA ASP A 113 -2.78 -7.60 10.93
C ASP A 113 -2.47 -7.62 9.42
N VAL A 114 -1.75 -6.59 8.92
CA VAL A 114 -1.19 -6.60 7.56
C VAL A 114 -0.21 -7.77 7.38
N ASN A 115 0.70 -8.00 8.32
CA ASN A 115 1.68 -9.09 8.23
C ASN A 115 1.01 -10.48 8.25
N ARG A 116 -0.02 -10.66 9.09
CA ARG A 116 -0.87 -11.86 9.12
C ARG A 116 -1.60 -12.08 7.80
N ARG A 117 -2.10 -11.02 7.15
CA ARG A 117 -2.72 -11.09 5.82
C ARG A 117 -1.71 -11.43 4.71
N VAL A 118 -0.48 -10.92 4.79
CA VAL A 118 0.61 -11.27 3.85
C VAL A 118 0.95 -12.76 3.98
N ALA A 119 1.22 -13.26 5.18
CA ALA A 119 1.50 -14.68 5.40
C ALA A 119 0.34 -15.61 4.96
N ALA A 120 -0.92 -15.16 5.14
CA ALA A 120 -2.11 -15.88 4.64
C ALA A 120 -2.22 -15.86 3.11
N LEU A 121 -1.74 -14.81 2.43
CA LEU A 121 -1.67 -14.75 0.97
C LEU A 121 -0.52 -15.60 0.42
N GLU A 122 0.66 -15.57 1.04
CA GLU A 122 1.83 -16.38 0.66
C GLU A 122 1.51 -17.88 0.76
N THR A 123 0.92 -18.32 1.88
CA THR A 123 0.48 -19.72 2.06
C THR A 123 -0.63 -20.11 1.08
N ALA A 124 -1.60 -19.23 0.81
CA ALA A 124 -2.64 -19.49 -0.19
C ALA A 124 -2.11 -19.55 -1.64
N VAL A 125 -1.06 -18.78 -1.96
CA VAL A 125 -0.37 -18.79 -3.27
C VAL A 125 0.49 -20.04 -3.41
N GLY A 126 1.28 -20.42 -2.40
CA GLY A 126 2.05 -21.67 -2.38
C GLY A 126 1.16 -22.89 -2.59
N ALA A 127 0.11 -23.03 -1.78
CA ALA A 127 -0.88 -24.09 -1.94
C ALA A 127 -1.68 -24.01 -3.25
N ARG A 128 -1.62 -22.91 -4.02
CA ARG A 128 -2.20 -22.82 -5.38
C ARG A 128 -1.19 -23.23 -6.45
N LEU A 129 0.09 -22.94 -6.27
CA LEU A 129 1.18 -23.38 -7.15
C LEU A 129 1.30 -24.91 -7.10
N GLU A 130 1.37 -25.50 -5.91
CA GLU A 130 1.42 -26.97 -5.73
C GLU A 130 0.26 -27.68 -6.44
N ARG A 131 -0.99 -27.23 -6.22
CA ARG A 131 -2.18 -27.78 -6.90
C ARG A 131 -2.18 -27.58 -8.41
N MET A 132 -1.48 -26.57 -8.93
CA MET A 132 -1.33 -26.38 -10.37
C MET A 132 -0.25 -27.30 -10.93
N GLU A 133 0.85 -27.49 -10.20
CA GLU A 133 1.94 -28.40 -10.56
C GLU A 133 1.49 -29.86 -10.55
N THR A 134 0.75 -30.31 -9.54
CA THR A 134 0.17 -31.67 -9.52
C THR A 134 -0.83 -31.87 -10.66
N ALA A 135 -1.72 -30.90 -10.90
CA ALA A 135 -2.70 -30.98 -12.00
C ALA A 135 -2.05 -30.94 -13.40
N LEU A 136 -0.88 -30.30 -13.54
CA LEU A 136 -0.07 -30.36 -14.77
C LEU A 136 0.64 -31.71 -14.90
N GLY A 137 1.22 -32.25 -13.81
CA GLY A 137 1.83 -33.57 -13.77
C GLY A 137 0.84 -34.69 -14.14
N GLU A 138 -0.35 -34.70 -13.54
CA GLU A 138 -1.44 -35.63 -13.87
C GLU A 138 -1.86 -35.53 -15.34
N ARG A 139 -1.97 -34.32 -15.89
CA ARG A 139 -2.30 -34.10 -17.31
C ARG A 139 -1.21 -34.60 -18.24
N LEU A 140 0.07 -34.38 -17.92
CA LEU A 140 1.20 -34.86 -18.70
C LEU A 140 1.29 -36.41 -18.67
N ALA A 141 1.10 -37.02 -17.50
CA ALA A 141 1.01 -38.48 -17.37
C ALA A 141 -0.18 -39.06 -18.16
N GLY A 142 -1.35 -38.40 -18.09
CA GLY A 142 -2.54 -38.76 -18.87
C GLY A 142 -2.32 -38.68 -20.39
N LEU A 143 -1.61 -37.65 -20.86
CA LEU A 143 -1.22 -37.50 -22.27
C LEU A 143 -0.22 -38.56 -22.72
N GLY A 144 0.79 -38.89 -21.89
CA GLY A 144 1.74 -39.97 -22.16
C GLY A 144 1.02 -41.32 -22.34
N ALA A 145 0.18 -41.69 -21.38
CA ALA A 145 -0.61 -42.92 -21.46
C ALA A 145 -1.65 -42.90 -22.60
N ALA A 146 -2.07 -41.73 -23.08
CA ALA A 146 -2.92 -41.63 -24.28
C ALA A 146 -2.10 -41.88 -25.57
N ALA A 147 -0.88 -41.36 -25.65
CA ALA A 147 0.03 -41.59 -26.77
C ALA A 147 0.44 -43.07 -26.90
N GLU A 148 0.76 -43.74 -25.79
CA GLU A 148 1.07 -45.18 -25.78
C GLU A 148 -0.11 -46.03 -26.29
N ARG A 149 -1.35 -45.71 -25.88
CA ARG A 149 -2.55 -46.39 -26.37
C ARG A 149 -2.78 -46.15 -27.87
N ALA A 150 -2.49 -44.95 -28.37
CA ALA A 150 -2.56 -44.65 -29.80
C ALA A 150 -1.52 -45.45 -30.61
N GLN A 151 -0.27 -45.52 -30.13
CA GLN A 151 0.80 -46.34 -30.74
C GLN A 151 0.45 -47.84 -30.73
N GLY A 152 -0.05 -48.37 -29.61
CA GLY A 152 -0.53 -49.75 -29.52
C GLY A 152 -1.72 -50.05 -30.44
N GLY A 153 -2.59 -49.06 -30.67
CA GLY A 153 -3.67 -49.13 -31.65
C GLY A 153 -3.17 -49.19 -33.10
N LEU A 154 -2.19 -48.34 -33.46
CA LEU A 154 -1.55 -48.36 -34.79
C LEU A 154 -0.87 -49.71 -35.06
N ALA A 155 -0.06 -50.20 -34.11
CA ALA A 155 0.58 -51.51 -34.20
C ALA A 155 -0.42 -52.70 -34.19
N ALA A 156 -1.69 -52.49 -33.85
CA ALA A 156 -2.76 -53.47 -34.00
C ALA A 156 -3.50 -53.36 -35.35
N LEU A 157 -3.47 -52.19 -36.00
CA LEU A 157 -3.99 -51.99 -37.35
C LEU A 157 -3.01 -52.51 -38.41
N GLU A 158 -1.71 -52.27 -38.25
CA GLU A 158 -0.65 -52.80 -39.13
C GLU A 158 -0.73 -54.33 -39.22
N ARG A 159 -0.76 -55.03 -38.07
CA ARG A 159 -0.92 -56.49 -38.00
C ARG A 159 -2.24 -57.02 -38.61
N ARG A 160 -3.28 -56.19 -38.72
CA ARG A 160 -4.53 -56.54 -39.43
C ARG A 160 -4.39 -56.35 -40.94
N LEU A 161 -3.63 -55.34 -41.38
CA LEU A 161 -3.34 -55.10 -42.79
C LEU A 161 -2.51 -56.27 -43.36
N ASP A 162 -1.42 -56.64 -42.68
CA ASP A 162 -0.59 -57.83 -42.92
C ASP A 162 -1.42 -59.12 -43.10
N ALA A 163 -2.42 -59.31 -42.23
CA ALA A 163 -3.26 -60.51 -42.24
C ALA A 163 -4.19 -60.55 -43.45
N LEU A 164 -4.80 -59.40 -43.80
CA LEU A 164 -5.64 -59.26 -44.98
C LEU A 164 -4.85 -59.42 -46.28
N GLU A 165 -3.62 -58.88 -46.34
CA GLU A 165 -2.77 -59.02 -47.52
C GLU A 165 -2.37 -60.48 -47.76
N ARG A 166 -1.96 -61.22 -46.73
CA ARG A 166 -1.70 -62.67 -46.83
C ARG A 166 -2.96 -63.43 -47.27
N GLN A 167 -4.13 -63.05 -46.76
CA GLN A 167 -5.41 -63.69 -47.12
C GLN A 167 -5.83 -63.40 -48.58
N ALA A 168 -5.47 -62.24 -49.13
CA ALA A 168 -5.63 -61.95 -50.56
C ALA A 168 -4.64 -62.75 -51.42
N GLN A 169 -3.37 -62.84 -51.00
CA GLN A 169 -2.33 -63.62 -51.69
C GLN A 169 -2.66 -65.11 -51.75
N ASP A 170 -3.19 -65.71 -50.67
CA ASP A 170 -3.61 -67.13 -50.63
C ASP A 170 -4.78 -67.43 -51.60
N LEU A 171 -5.69 -66.48 -51.78
CA LEU A 171 -6.76 -66.56 -52.79
C LEU A 171 -6.24 -66.38 -54.22
N GLN A 172 -5.24 -65.52 -54.44
CA GLN A 172 -4.60 -65.34 -55.76
C GLN A 172 -3.65 -66.48 -56.15
N GLN A 173 -3.02 -67.16 -55.18
CA GLN A 173 -2.15 -68.30 -55.41
C GLN A 173 -2.90 -69.64 -55.56
N ARG A 174 -4.23 -69.63 -55.56
CA ARG A 174 -5.06 -70.82 -55.78
C ARG A 174 -5.30 -71.04 -57.28
N PRO A 175 -4.54 -71.94 -57.96
CA PRO A 175 -4.72 -72.13 -59.40
C PRO A 175 -6.09 -72.74 -59.72
N PRO A 176 -6.64 -72.47 -60.92
CA PRO A 176 -7.74 -73.27 -61.44
C PRO A 176 -7.28 -74.73 -61.56
N ALA A 177 -8.11 -75.67 -61.08
CA ALA A 177 -7.81 -77.10 -61.14
C ALA A 177 -8.02 -77.63 -62.57
N GLU A 178 -7.01 -77.43 -63.42
CA GLU A 178 -6.98 -77.92 -64.80
C GLU A 178 -6.90 -79.45 -64.80
N ALA A 179 -7.94 -80.11 -65.34
CA ALA A 179 -8.04 -81.57 -65.31
C ALA A 179 -7.11 -82.21 -66.35
N PRO A 180 -6.34 -83.27 -66.01
CA PRO A 180 -5.44 -83.92 -66.95
C PRO A 180 -6.20 -84.61 -68.10
N PRO A 181 -5.56 -84.76 -69.28
CA PRO A 181 -6.20 -85.32 -70.46
C PRO A 181 -6.66 -86.78 -70.25
N PRO A 182 -7.75 -87.20 -70.91
CA PRO A 182 -8.38 -88.49 -70.64
C PRO A 182 -7.55 -89.67 -71.13
N ASP A 183 -7.25 -90.59 -70.22
CA ASP A 183 -6.89 -91.96 -70.57
C ASP A 183 -8.07 -92.62 -71.33
N LEU A 184 -7.78 -93.20 -72.49
CA LEU A 184 -8.77 -93.81 -73.37
C LEU A 184 -9.02 -95.29 -73.03
N ALA A 185 -8.13 -95.98 -72.31
CA ALA A 185 -8.35 -97.35 -71.87
C ALA A 185 -9.62 -97.53 -70.99
N PRO A 186 -9.92 -96.67 -69.99
CA PRO A 186 -11.19 -96.71 -69.27
C PRO A 186 -12.38 -96.25 -70.12
N LEU A 187 -12.16 -95.58 -71.26
CA LEU A 187 -13.22 -95.26 -72.22
C LEU A 187 -13.53 -96.45 -73.14
N GLU A 188 -12.55 -97.26 -73.54
CA GLU A 188 -12.79 -98.55 -74.20
C GLU A 188 -13.47 -99.57 -73.28
N GLN A 189 -13.03 -99.68 -72.01
CA GLN A 189 -13.75 -100.49 -71.02
C GLN A 189 -15.16 -99.95 -70.73
N ARG A 190 -15.37 -98.63 -70.78
CA ARG A 190 -16.72 -98.04 -70.75
C ARG A 190 -17.51 -98.37 -72.00
N LEU A 191 -16.90 -98.43 -73.19
CA LEU A 191 -17.60 -98.82 -74.43
C LEU A 191 -18.07 -100.28 -74.34
N ALA A 192 -17.20 -101.20 -73.92
CA ALA A 192 -17.57 -102.60 -73.69
C ALA A 192 -18.63 -102.76 -72.59
N ARG A 193 -18.54 -101.98 -71.49
CA ARG A 193 -19.61 -101.93 -70.48
C ARG A 193 -20.90 -101.28 -70.98
N LEU A 194 -20.83 -100.31 -71.89
CA LEU A 194 -21.99 -99.67 -72.50
C LEU A 194 -22.67 -100.61 -73.50
N GLU A 195 -21.94 -101.36 -74.32
CA GLU A 195 -22.53 -102.41 -75.17
C GLU A 195 -23.18 -103.52 -74.34
N ALA A 196 -22.54 -103.95 -73.25
CA ALA A 196 -23.12 -104.92 -72.32
C ALA A 196 -24.35 -104.35 -71.59
N ALA A 197 -24.32 -103.07 -71.21
CA ALA A 197 -25.45 -102.39 -70.57
C ALA A 197 -26.60 -102.08 -71.55
N VAL A 198 -26.30 -101.78 -72.82
CA VAL A 198 -27.30 -101.57 -73.89
C VAL A 198 -27.99 -102.90 -74.19
N ARG A 199 -27.26 -104.00 -74.38
CA ARG A 199 -27.86 -105.35 -74.48
C ARG A 199 -28.67 -105.71 -73.22
N GLY A 200 -28.22 -105.26 -72.04
CA GLY A 200 -28.94 -105.40 -70.76
C GLY A 200 -30.11 -104.43 -70.54
N LEU A 201 -30.29 -103.44 -71.41
CA LEU A 201 -31.41 -102.49 -71.43
C LEU A 201 -32.43 -102.88 -72.52
N GLU A 202 -31.97 -103.33 -73.68
CA GLU A 202 -32.78 -103.96 -74.73
C GLU A 202 -33.53 -105.20 -74.21
N ALA A 203 -32.89 -105.97 -73.32
CA ALA A 203 -33.50 -107.12 -72.65
C ALA A 203 -34.37 -106.76 -71.42
N ARG A 204 -34.66 -105.48 -71.17
CA ARG A 204 -35.40 -105.02 -69.99
C ARG A 204 -36.77 -104.45 -70.39
N PRO A 205 -37.88 -104.86 -69.76
CA PRO A 205 -39.20 -104.34 -70.10
C PRO A 205 -39.29 -102.83 -69.88
N ALA A 206 -40.17 -102.18 -70.65
CA ALA A 206 -40.33 -100.73 -70.67
C ALA A 206 -40.63 -100.13 -69.27
N ALA A 207 -40.21 -98.88 -69.06
CA ALA A 207 -40.25 -98.21 -67.77
C ALA A 207 -41.65 -98.21 -67.14
N ASP A 208 -41.73 -98.60 -65.87
CA ASP A 208 -42.97 -98.76 -65.11
C ASP A 208 -43.73 -97.41 -65.01
N PRO A 209 -44.95 -97.31 -65.57
CA PRO A 209 -45.70 -96.06 -65.62
C PRO A 209 -46.08 -95.52 -64.23
N ALA A 210 -46.19 -96.37 -63.21
CA ALA A 210 -46.51 -95.93 -61.86
C ALA A 210 -45.35 -95.13 -61.23
N ALA A 211 -44.10 -95.56 -61.45
CA ALA A 211 -42.91 -94.85 -60.99
C ALA A 211 -42.77 -93.48 -61.68
N LEU A 212 -43.07 -93.40 -62.99
CA LEU A 212 -43.08 -92.14 -63.74
C LEU A 212 -44.18 -91.18 -63.26
N ALA A 213 -45.33 -91.67 -62.81
CA ALA A 213 -46.39 -90.85 -62.22
C ALA A 213 -45.95 -90.26 -60.86
N GLY A 214 -45.38 -91.08 -59.97
CA GLY A 214 -44.85 -90.63 -58.68
C GLY A 214 -43.73 -89.61 -58.82
N LEU A 215 -42.82 -89.80 -59.79
CA LEU A 215 -41.74 -88.85 -60.08
C LEU A 215 -42.28 -87.49 -60.54
N ARG A 216 -43.30 -87.47 -61.42
CA ARG A 216 -43.96 -86.22 -61.85
C ARG A 216 -44.58 -85.49 -60.66
N GLN A 217 -45.31 -86.20 -59.79
CA GLN A 217 -45.91 -85.58 -58.60
C GLN A 217 -44.84 -85.04 -57.62
N ALA A 218 -43.70 -85.70 -57.50
CA ALA A 218 -42.58 -85.22 -56.68
C ALA A 218 -41.94 -83.95 -57.28
N VAL A 219 -41.80 -83.86 -58.60
CA VAL A 219 -41.33 -82.65 -59.31
C VAL A 219 -42.30 -81.49 -59.13
N GLU A 220 -43.61 -81.73 -59.26
CA GLU A 220 -44.66 -80.72 -59.05
C GLU A 220 -44.69 -80.18 -57.59
N GLN A 221 -44.38 -81.04 -56.62
CA GLN A 221 -44.19 -80.62 -55.24
C GLN A 221 -42.83 -79.92 -55.00
N LEU A 222 -41.87 -80.04 -55.92
CA LEU A 222 -40.57 -79.36 -55.84
C LEU A 222 -40.67 -77.95 -56.44
N SER A 223 -41.29 -77.80 -57.62
CA SER A 223 -41.58 -76.49 -58.24
C SER A 223 -42.38 -75.60 -57.28
N GLY A 224 -43.51 -76.09 -56.78
CA GLY A 224 -44.32 -75.36 -55.79
C GLY A 224 -43.62 -75.10 -54.45
N ARG A 225 -42.50 -75.77 -54.13
CA ARG A 225 -41.65 -75.39 -52.97
C ARG A 225 -40.59 -74.35 -53.36
N ALA A 226 -40.04 -74.42 -54.57
CA ALA A 226 -39.07 -73.46 -55.10
C ALA A 226 -39.71 -72.09 -55.34
N GLU A 227 -40.91 -72.04 -55.92
CA GLU A 227 -41.71 -70.82 -56.09
C GLU A 227 -41.93 -70.11 -54.76
N ARG A 228 -42.44 -70.82 -53.74
CA ARG A 228 -42.61 -70.28 -52.38
C ARG A 228 -41.29 -69.94 -51.66
N ALA A 229 -40.14 -70.43 -52.15
CA ALA A 229 -38.84 -70.03 -51.64
C ALA A 229 -38.36 -68.74 -52.31
N LEU A 230 -38.59 -68.58 -53.63
CA LEU A 230 -38.35 -67.35 -54.38
C LEU A 230 -39.22 -66.19 -53.85
N GLU A 231 -40.53 -66.39 -53.70
CA GLU A 231 -41.45 -65.42 -53.09
C GLU A 231 -40.95 -64.94 -51.72
N ARG A 232 -40.43 -65.86 -50.90
CA ARG A 232 -39.85 -65.54 -49.58
C ARG A 232 -38.54 -64.76 -49.73
N GLN A 233 -37.64 -65.16 -50.62
CA GLN A 233 -36.38 -64.48 -50.88
C GLN A 233 -36.62 -63.05 -51.39
N GLU A 234 -37.56 -62.84 -52.31
CA GLU A 234 -38.00 -61.53 -52.77
C GLU A 234 -38.58 -60.71 -51.62
N SER A 235 -39.47 -61.29 -50.80
CA SER A 235 -40.05 -60.60 -49.64
C SER A 235 -39.00 -60.21 -48.58
N LEU A 236 -37.95 -61.02 -48.40
CA LEU A 236 -36.83 -60.73 -47.50
C LEU A 236 -35.93 -59.64 -48.09
N THR A 237 -35.69 -59.66 -49.40
CA THR A 237 -34.90 -58.64 -50.11
C THR A 237 -35.59 -57.28 -50.04
N ALA A 238 -36.90 -57.22 -50.29
CA ALA A 238 -37.71 -56.02 -50.12
C ALA A 238 -37.75 -55.52 -48.67
N ARG A 239 -37.78 -56.42 -47.67
CA ARG A 239 -37.69 -56.05 -46.24
C ARG A 239 -36.32 -55.48 -45.87
N LEU A 240 -35.22 -56.04 -46.37
CA LEU A 240 -33.88 -55.52 -46.16
C LEU A 240 -33.74 -54.11 -46.76
N GLN A 241 -34.14 -53.92 -48.01
CA GLN A 241 -34.15 -52.61 -48.67
C GLN A 241 -35.00 -51.58 -47.93
N ALA A 242 -36.16 -51.98 -47.38
CA ALA A 242 -36.99 -51.10 -46.56
C ALA A 242 -36.31 -50.70 -45.24
N VAL A 243 -35.67 -51.65 -44.54
CA VAL A 243 -34.92 -51.38 -43.30
C VAL A 243 -33.68 -50.51 -43.57
N GLU A 244 -32.97 -50.73 -44.67
CA GLU A 244 -31.85 -49.89 -45.12
C GLU A 244 -32.31 -48.46 -45.44
N ALA A 245 -33.43 -48.30 -46.15
CA ALA A 245 -34.01 -46.99 -46.44
C ALA A 245 -34.50 -46.27 -45.16
N GLU A 246 -35.07 -46.98 -44.19
CA GLU A 246 -35.38 -46.41 -42.89
C GLU A 246 -34.12 -46.02 -42.09
N ALA A 247 -33.09 -46.86 -42.09
CA ALA A 247 -31.82 -46.58 -41.40
C ALA A 247 -31.12 -45.34 -41.99
N ALA A 248 -31.09 -45.22 -43.32
CA ALA A 248 -30.59 -44.04 -44.01
C ALA A 248 -31.37 -42.77 -43.60
N ARG A 249 -32.71 -42.82 -43.59
CA ARG A 249 -33.56 -41.70 -43.15
C ARG A 249 -33.34 -41.33 -41.68
N ARG A 250 -33.23 -42.31 -40.78
CA ARG A 250 -32.93 -42.10 -39.35
C ARG A 250 -31.55 -41.45 -39.17
N ASN A 251 -30.53 -41.94 -39.87
CA ASN A 251 -29.17 -41.38 -39.82
C ASN A 251 -29.14 -39.94 -40.35
N GLU A 252 -29.87 -39.63 -41.43
CA GLU A 252 -29.96 -38.27 -41.96
C GLU A 252 -30.69 -37.32 -40.99
N GLN A 253 -31.79 -37.77 -40.36
CA GLN A 253 -32.49 -37.01 -39.32
C GLN A 253 -31.59 -36.75 -38.09
N LEU A 254 -30.81 -37.74 -37.67
CA LEU A 254 -29.83 -37.57 -36.59
C LEU A 254 -28.72 -36.59 -36.99
N ALA A 255 -28.18 -36.69 -38.20
CA ALA A 255 -27.17 -35.75 -38.70
C ALA A 255 -27.68 -34.30 -38.75
N ARG A 256 -28.90 -34.08 -39.25
CA ARG A 256 -29.56 -32.76 -39.28
C ARG A 256 -29.76 -32.21 -37.87
N THR A 257 -30.38 -32.97 -36.96
CA THR A 257 -30.64 -32.51 -35.57
C THR A 257 -29.38 -32.31 -34.75
N LEU A 258 -28.30 -33.04 -35.01
CA LEU A 258 -26.98 -32.79 -34.41
C LEU A 258 -26.34 -31.51 -34.98
N GLY A 259 -26.41 -31.29 -36.29
CA GLY A 259 -25.93 -30.05 -36.93
C GLY A 259 -26.67 -28.80 -36.42
N GLU A 260 -27.99 -28.87 -36.28
CA GLU A 260 -28.82 -27.81 -35.69
C GLU A 260 -28.42 -27.52 -34.23
N ARG A 261 -28.17 -28.56 -33.43
CA ARG A 261 -27.71 -28.42 -32.04
C ARG A 261 -26.30 -27.83 -31.94
N LEU A 262 -25.37 -28.24 -32.81
CA LEU A 262 -24.02 -27.67 -32.86
C LEU A 262 -24.07 -26.18 -33.24
N ALA A 263 -24.79 -25.83 -34.31
CA ALA A 263 -24.96 -24.44 -34.73
C ALA A 263 -25.66 -23.57 -33.66
N ALA A 264 -26.59 -24.14 -32.88
CA ALA A 264 -27.19 -23.45 -31.73
C ALA A 264 -26.18 -23.25 -30.58
N LEU A 265 -25.39 -24.27 -30.24
CA LEU A 265 -24.33 -24.17 -29.23
C LEU A 265 -23.26 -23.15 -29.61
N GLU A 266 -22.79 -23.17 -30.85
CA GLU A 266 -21.83 -22.19 -31.41
C GLU A 266 -22.34 -20.76 -31.29
N ARG A 267 -23.61 -20.49 -31.65
CA ARG A 267 -24.23 -19.16 -31.46
C ARG A 267 -24.23 -18.76 -29.99
N THR A 268 -24.69 -19.61 -29.08
CA THR A 268 -24.71 -19.28 -27.64
C THR A 268 -23.29 -19.13 -27.04
N ALA A 269 -22.28 -19.78 -27.62
CA ALA A 269 -20.89 -19.60 -27.23
C ALA A 269 -20.37 -18.21 -27.66
N ILE A 270 -20.61 -17.82 -28.92
CA ILE A 270 -20.24 -16.50 -29.46
C ILE A 270 -20.98 -15.38 -28.71
N GLU A 271 -22.28 -15.54 -28.44
CA GLU A 271 -23.05 -14.59 -27.64
C GLU A 271 -22.47 -14.42 -26.22
N ARG A 272 -22.03 -15.52 -25.59
CA ARG A 272 -21.39 -15.49 -24.27
C ARG A 272 -20.00 -14.88 -24.29
N THR A 273 -19.17 -15.12 -25.30
CA THR A 273 -17.85 -14.45 -25.38
C THR A 273 -18.01 -12.96 -25.64
N MET A 274 -18.89 -12.56 -26.57
CA MET A 274 -19.19 -11.14 -26.82
C MET A 274 -19.79 -10.43 -25.58
N ALA A 275 -20.61 -11.12 -24.78
CA ALA A 275 -21.11 -10.58 -23.51
C ALA A 275 -19.99 -10.46 -22.46
N ALA A 276 -19.15 -11.49 -22.31
CA ALA A 276 -18.01 -11.46 -21.39
C ALA A 276 -17.03 -10.33 -21.75
N GLU A 277 -16.69 -10.17 -23.02
CA GLU A 277 -15.82 -9.09 -23.52
C GLU A 277 -16.37 -7.70 -23.23
N ARG A 278 -17.69 -7.47 -23.39
CA ARG A 278 -18.34 -6.21 -23.00
C ARG A 278 -18.20 -5.95 -21.51
N THR A 279 -18.55 -6.91 -20.65
CA THR A 279 -18.42 -6.74 -19.19
C THR A 279 -16.96 -6.54 -18.75
N ALA A 280 -15.99 -7.15 -19.46
CA ALA A 280 -14.57 -6.95 -19.22
C ALA A 280 -14.08 -5.56 -19.67
N ALA A 281 -14.61 -5.02 -20.77
CA ALA A 281 -14.32 -3.67 -21.24
C ALA A 281 -14.92 -2.60 -20.29
N GLU A 282 -16.18 -2.79 -19.88
CA GLU A 282 -16.85 -1.95 -18.87
C GLU A 282 -16.10 -1.97 -17.53
N ALA A 283 -15.65 -3.14 -17.07
CA ALA A 283 -14.86 -3.28 -15.85
C ALA A 283 -13.49 -2.60 -15.95
N ARG A 284 -12.82 -2.64 -17.12
CA ARG A 284 -11.57 -1.91 -17.37
C ARG A 284 -11.78 -0.41 -17.35
N GLN A 285 -12.77 0.11 -18.07
CA GLN A 285 -13.10 1.54 -18.06
C GLN A 285 -13.47 2.03 -16.65
N ALA A 286 -14.23 1.25 -15.88
CA ALA A 286 -14.54 1.56 -14.49
C ALA A 286 -13.29 1.52 -13.57
N ALA A 287 -12.31 0.66 -13.85
CA ALA A 287 -11.04 0.63 -13.13
C ALA A 287 -10.15 1.83 -13.49
N GLU A 288 -10.04 2.18 -14.77
CA GLU A 288 -9.31 3.35 -15.28
C GLU A 288 -9.89 4.66 -14.72
N GLN A 289 -11.21 4.81 -14.69
CA GLN A 289 -11.88 5.96 -14.07
C GLN A 289 -11.62 6.06 -12.56
N ARG A 290 -11.57 4.92 -11.85
CA ARG A 290 -11.22 4.88 -10.42
C ARG A 290 -9.75 5.22 -10.18
N ALA A 291 -8.84 4.72 -11.03
CA ALA A 291 -7.41 5.06 -10.97
C ALA A 291 -7.20 6.56 -11.16
N ALA A 292 -7.76 7.15 -12.24
CA ALA A 292 -7.67 8.58 -12.51
C ALA A 292 -8.33 9.45 -11.40
N ALA A 293 -9.39 8.97 -10.74
CA ALA A 293 -9.98 9.64 -9.60
C ALA A 293 -9.07 9.59 -8.35
N LEU A 294 -8.45 8.43 -8.07
CA LEU A 294 -7.48 8.28 -6.99
C LEU A 294 -6.25 9.16 -7.23
N GLU A 295 -5.67 9.14 -8.43
CA GLU A 295 -4.54 9.99 -8.84
C GLU A 295 -4.81 11.48 -8.61
N ARG A 296 -5.99 11.99 -9.04
CA ARG A 296 -6.42 13.37 -8.76
C ARG A 296 -6.48 13.64 -7.25
N SER A 297 -7.13 12.75 -6.49
CA SER A 297 -7.24 12.92 -5.03
C SER A 297 -5.88 12.87 -4.30
N LEU A 298 -4.89 12.17 -4.85
CA LEU A 298 -3.52 12.15 -4.34
C LEU A 298 -2.77 13.43 -4.72
N ALA A 299 -2.91 13.92 -5.95
CA ALA A 299 -2.34 15.19 -6.39
C ALA A 299 -2.88 16.37 -5.57
N GLU A 300 -4.20 16.42 -5.34
CA GLU A 300 -4.87 17.41 -4.48
C GLU A 300 -4.32 17.38 -3.04
N ARG A 301 -4.16 16.18 -2.45
CA ARG A 301 -3.58 16.01 -1.11
C ARG A 301 -2.13 16.46 -1.03
N LEU A 302 -1.32 16.13 -2.05
CA LEU A 302 0.10 16.54 -2.11
C LEU A 302 0.23 18.06 -2.27
N ALA A 303 -0.60 18.69 -3.11
CA ALA A 303 -0.66 20.15 -3.25
C ALA A 303 -1.07 20.83 -1.92
N ALA A 304 -2.14 20.36 -1.28
CA ALA A 304 -2.59 20.88 0.01
C ALA A 304 -1.53 20.70 1.13
N GLN A 305 -0.79 19.58 1.12
CA GLN A 305 0.31 19.36 2.05
C GLN A 305 1.51 20.28 1.77
N ALA A 306 1.87 20.50 0.49
CA ALA A 306 2.94 21.42 0.11
C ALA A 306 2.59 22.87 0.48
N GLU A 307 1.36 23.31 0.25
CA GLU A 307 0.87 24.61 0.73
C GLU A 307 0.91 24.71 2.26
N ALA A 308 0.46 23.68 2.98
CA ALA A 308 0.52 23.68 4.44
C ALA A 308 1.96 23.74 4.97
N GLN A 309 2.92 23.11 4.29
CA GLN A 309 4.35 23.22 4.61
C GLN A 309 4.90 24.62 4.30
N ALA A 310 4.61 25.19 3.13
CA ALA A 310 5.03 26.55 2.76
C ALA A 310 4.48 27.61 3.74
N ARG A 311 3.19 27.51 4.11
CA ARG A 311 2.57 28.39 5.11
C ARG A 311 3.22 28.25 6.50
N ARG A 312 3.65 27.03 6.88
CA ARG A 312 4.40 26.80 8.14
C ARG A 312 5.81 27.40 8.10
N LEU A 313 6.53 27.27 6.99
CA LEU A 313 7.86 27.87 6.82
C LEU A 313 7.78 29.39 6.88
N ALA A 314 6.89 30.02 6.10
CA ALA A 314 6.66 31.46 6.13
C ALA A 314 6.27 31.96 7.53
N ALA A 315 5.50 31.17 8.29
CA ALA A 315 5.16 31.49 9.69
C ALA A 315 6.34 31.31 10.67
N ILE A 316 7.34 30.48 10.38
CA ILE A 316 8.59 30.39 11.15
C ILE A 316 9.49 31.58 10.81
N GLU A 317 9.67 31.87 9.52
CA GLU A 317 10.46 32.99 9.00
C GLU A 317 9.94 34.34 9.51
N GLY A 318 8.61 34.56 9.47
CA GLY A 318 7.99 35.76 10.02
C GLY A 318 8.17 35.92 11.54
N ARG A 319 8.19 34.81 12.30
CA ARG A 319 8.52 34.83 13.74
C ARG A 319 9.99 35.16 13.98
N ALA A 320 10.91 34.56 13.22
CA ALA A 320 12.34 34.85 13.31
C ALA A 320 12.64 36.32 12.95
N ALA A 321 12.00 36.85 11.92
CA ALA A 321 12.10 38.26 11.54
C ALA A 321 11.55 39.20 12.63
N ARG A 322 10.39 38.89 13.25
CA ARG A 322 9.83 39.69 14.34
C ARG A 322 10.72 39.69 15.58
N LEU A 323 11.37 38.57 15.91
CA LEU A 323 12.36 38.51 16.99
C LEU A 323 13.61 39.35 16.67
N ALA A 324 14.19 39.20 15.48
CA ALA A 324 15.34 40.00 15.05
C ALA A 324 15.04 41.52 15.03
N ALA A 325 13.81 41.92 14.70
CA ALA A 325 13.36 43.32 14.80
C ALA A 325 13.28 43.82 16.26
N LEU A 326 12.86 42.97 17.21
CA LEU A 326 12.85 43.29 18.64
C LEU A 326 14.26 43.41 19.21
N ASP A 327 15.19 42.54 18.82
CA ASP A 327 16.61 42.62 19.20
C ASP A 327 17.27 43.88 18.63
N ALA A 328 16.98 44.22 17.36
CA ALA A 328 17.43 45.46 16.74
C ALA A 328 16.87 46.72 17.44
N LEU A 329 15.62 46.67 17.91
CA LEU A 329 15.04 47.73 18.75
C LEU A 329 15.74 47.84 20.11
N ARG A 330 16.05 46.71 20.76
CA ARG A 330 16.78 46.70 22.04
C ARG A 330 18.17 47.32 21.88
N ALA A 331 18.93 46.89 20.87
CA ALA A 331 20.26 47.41 20.58
C ALA A 331 20.25 48.91 20.27
N ARG A 332 19.29 49.40 19.47
CA ARG A 332 19.14 50.84 19.19
C ARG A 332 18.77 51.65 20.42
N LEU A 333 17.87 51.15 21.27
CA LEU A 333 17.42 51.84 22.48
C LEU A 333 18.56 52.03 23.48
N ASP A 334 19.35 50.99 23.75
CA ASP A 334 20.52 51.11 24.64
C ASP A 334 21.66 51.92 24.02
N ALA A 335 21.81 51.91 22.69
CA ALA A 335 22.80 52.71 21.96
C ALA A 335 22.38 54.17 21.72
N GLY A 336 21.19 54.60 22.15
CA GLY A 336 20.72 55.98 21.96
C GLY A 336 20.34 56.35 20.53
N GLN A 337 20.03 55.37 19.67
CA GLN A 337 19.75 55.59 18.25
C GLN A 337 18.23 55.70 17.98
N PRO A 338 17.81 56.53 17.00
CA PRO A 338 16.41 56.58 16.56
C PRO A 338 15.87 55.20 16.14
N LEU A 339 14.66 54.89 16.58
CA LEU A 339 14.05 53.56 16.48
C LEU A 339 13.30 53.35 15.14
N GLY A 340 12.96 54.40 14.41
CA GLY A 340 12.07 54.38 13.23
C GLY A 340 12.37 53.34 12.14
N PRO A 341 13.65 53.03 11.80
CA PRO A 341 13.97 51.92 10.89
C PRO A 341 13.59 50.54 11.45
N ALA A 342 13.75 50.31 12.76
CA ALA A 342 13.45 49.04 13.41
C ALA A 342 11.98 48.92 13.84
N LEU A 343 11.30 50.03 14.15
CA LEU A 343 9.84 50.03 14.34
C LEU A 343 9.11 49.61 13.06
N ARG A 344 9.55 50.10 11.89
CA ARG A 344 9.03 49.65 10.58
C ARG A 344 9.28 48.17 10.29
N ALA A 345 10.27 47.55 10.93
CA ALA A 345 10.56 46.12 10.78
C ALA A 345 9.65 45.20 11.63
N LEU A 346 8.85 45.75 12.56
CA LEU A 346 7.85 44.97 13.30
C LEU A 346 6.59 44.63 12.47
N GLY A 347 6.38 45.31 11.33
CA GLY A 347 5.22 45.13 10.46
C GLY A 347 4.25 46.33 10.48
N PRO A 348 2.98 46.13 10.07
CA PRO A 348 1.99 47.21 9.93
C PRO A 348 1.24 47.55 11.23
N GLU A 349 1.51 46.84 12.33
CA GLU A 349 0.88 47.06 13.63
C GLU A 349 1.43 48.37 14.25
N PRO A 350 0.57 49.29 14.74
CA PRO A 350 1.02 50.59 15.24
C PRO A 350 1.96 50.42 16.45
N PRO A 351 3.16 51.04 16.44
CA PRO A 351 4.11 50.89 17.53
C PRO A 351 3.58 51.52 18.82
N PRO A 352 3.86 50.94 20.01
CA PRO A 352 3.48 51.55 21.29
C PRO A 352 4.03 52.98 21.42
N GLU A 353 3.21 53.91 21.90
CA GLU A 353 3.57 55.33 22.06
C GLU A 353 4.94 55.54 22.75
N PRO A 354 5.31 54.82 23.82
CA PRO A 354 6.61 55.00 24.48
C PRO A 354 7.83 54.69 23.62
N LEU A 355 7.64 53.95 22.52
CA LEU A 355 8.66 53.68 21.50
C LEU A 355 8.48 54.60 20.27
N ALA A 356 7.24 54.91 19.90
CA ALA A 356 6.92 55.77 18.75
C ALA A 356 7.51 57.19 18.89
N ARG A 357 7.51 57.76 20.10
CA ARG A 357 8.16 59.06 20.39
C ARG A 357 9.66 59.10 20.11
N PHE A 358 10.32 57.94 20.04
CA PHE A 358 11.73 57.77 19.69
C PHE A 358 11.92 57.23 18.26
N ALA A 359 10.91 57.35 17.38
CA ALA A 359 11.04 56.96 15.98
C ALA A 359 12.15 57.78 15.27
N ASP A 360 12.06 59.10 15.37
CA ASP A 360 12.99 60.04 14.73
C ASP A 360 13.94 60.74 15.73
N ALA A 361 13.51 60.87 17.00
CA ALA A 361 14.34 61.40 18.07
C ALA A 361 15.23 60.33 18.71
N ALA A 362 16.46 60.71 19.06
CA ALA A 362 17.38 59.85 19.82
C ALA A 362 16.88 59.67 21.27
N PRO A 363 16.70 58.42 21.77
CA PRO A 363 16.33 58.18 23.16
C PRO A 363 17.49 58.51 24.12
N PRO A 364 17.21 59.02 25.34
CA PRO A 364 18.23 59.23 26.35
C PRO A 364 18.83 57.88 26.79
N THR A 365 20.15 57.75 26.76
CA THR A 365 20.83 56.53 27.24
C THR A 365 21.03 56.57 28.75
N GLU A 366 21.15 55.39 29.36
CA GLU A 366 21.46 55.29 30.80
C GLU A 366 22.81 55.92 31.16
N ALA A 367 23.79 55.87 30.25
CA ALA A 367 25.07 56.56 30.41
C ALA A 367 24.90 58.10 30.39
N ALA A 368 24.07 58.64 29.49
CA ALA A 368 23.76 60.07 29.47
C ALA A 368 22.99 60.51 30.72
N LEU A 369 22.09 59.67 31.24
CA LEU A 369 21.37 59.91 32.50
C LEU A 369 22.30 59.89 33.71
N ARG A 370 23.29 58.99 33.76
CA ARG A 370 24.36 58.99 34.80
C ARG A 370 25.18 60.29 34.75
N LEU A 371 25.65 60.67 33.55
CA LEU A 371 26.49 61.87 33.37
C LEU A 371 25.75 63.18 33.68
N SER A 372 24.46 63.29 33.35
CA SER A 372 23.66 64.49 33.63
C SER A 372 23.13 64.56 35.07
N PHE A 373 23.07 63.44 35.82
CA PHE A 373 22.53 63.42 37.18
C PHE A 373 23.22 64.43 38.11
N GLU A 374 24.55 64.50 38.11
CA GLU A 374 25.29 65.42 38.98
C GLU A 374 25.05 66.91 38.64
N GLN A 375 24.72 67.24 37.39
CA GLN A 375 24.35 68.60 37.01
C GLN A 375 22.98 68.98 37.60
N HIS A 376 21.99 68.10 37.45
CA HIS A 376 20.65 68.32 38.01
C HIS A 376 20.65 68.27 39.55
N ALA A 377 21.44 67.37 40.16
CA ALA A 377 21.56 67.27 41.61
C ALA A 377 22.21 68.50 42.27
N ARG A 378 23.08 69.23 41.55
CA ARG A 378 23.61 70.53 42.02
C ARG A 378 22.53 71.61 41.99
N ALA A 379 21.86 71.79 40.84
CA ALA A 379 20.75 72.73 40.71
C ALA A 379 19.62 72.44 41.73
N ALA A 380 19.38 71.16 42.07
CA ALA A 380 18.41 70.76 43.08
C ALA A 380 18.83 71.11 44.52
N ARG A 381 20.13 71.04 44.86
CA ARG A 381 20.65 71.53 46.15
C ARG A 381 20.56 73.06 46.22
N GLU A 382 21.02 73.74 45.17
CA GLU A 382 20.95 75.21 45.05
C GLU A 382 19.51 75.72 45.19
N ALA A 383 18.54 75.07 44.54
CA ALA A 383 17.11 75.39 44.66
C ALA A 383 16.50 75.05 46.04
N SER A 384 17.10 74.12 46.79
CA SER A 384 16.73 73.80 48.18
C SER A 384 17.28 74.86 49.16
N GLU A 385 18.56 75.20 49.02
CA GLU A 385 19.25 76.21 49.85
C GLU A 385 18.76 77.64 49.61
N ALA A 386 18.22 77.93 48.41
CA ALA A 386 17.65 79.23 48.07
C ALA A 386 16.32 79.56 48.77
N ARG A 387 15.72 78.63 49.54
CA ARG A 387 14.56 78.92 50.39
C ARG A 387 15.05 79.61 51.68
N PRO A 388 14.70 80.89 51.94
CA PRO A 388 15.00 81.51 53.23
C PRO A 388 14.24 80.78 54.34
N PRO A 389 14.80 80.66 55.56
CA PRO A 389 14.00 80.29 56.72
C PRO A 389 12.90 81.35 56.92
N GLU A 390 11.69 80.92 57.27
CA GLU A 390 10.58 81.83 57.57
C GLU A 390 10.72 82.38 59.00
N GLY A 391 11.68 83.29 59.14
CA GLY A 391 12.06 83.97 60.37
C GLY A 391 13.32 84.81 60.15
N GLU A 392 13.50 85.88 60.92
CA GLU A 392 14.59 86.85 60.77
C GLU A 392 15.95 86.32 61.28
N ALA A 393 16.44 85.22 60.70
CA ALA A 393 17.76 84.67 60.98
C ALA A 393 18.85 85.51 60.28
N GLY A 394 19.76 86.10 61.07
CA GLY A 394 20.81 86.97 60.55
C GLY A 394 21.86 86.22 59.73
N VAL A 395 22.57 86.95 58.85
CA VAL A 395 23.67 86.39 58.02
C VAL A 395 24.78 85.68 58.81
N LEU A 396 24.90 85.94 60.12
CA LEU A 396 25.80 85.21 61.03
C LEU A 396 25.28 83.81 61.36
N ASP A 397 23.98 83.63 61.60
CA ASP A 397 23.37 82.30 61.72
C ASP A 397 23.43 81.55 60.39
N SER A 398 23.27 82.24 59.26
CA SER A 398 23.47 81.64 57.93
C SER A 398 24.90 81.13 57.72
N ALA A 399 25.90 81.80 58.29
CA ALA A 399 27.30 81.34 58.28
C ALA A 399 27.53 80.18 59.26
N LEU A 400 26.95 80.25 60.46
CA LEU A 400 27.03 79.17 61.45
C LEU A 400 26.36 77.90 60.95
N ALA A 401 25.19 78.01 60.31
CA ALA A 401 24.44 76.92 59.69
C ALA A 401 25.21 76.20 58.56
N ARG A 402 26.14 76.89 57.89
CA ARG A 402 27.04 76.35 56.83
C ARG A 402 28.32 75.68 57.36
N LEU A 403 28.73 75.99 58.60
CA LEU A 403 29.74 75.23 59.34
C LEU A 403 29.09 74.03 60.05
N SER A 404 27.84 74.20 60.47
CA SER A 404 26.84 73.15 60.57
C SER A 404 26.59 72.48 59.20
N GLY A 405 25.86 71.37 59.17
CA GLY A 405 25.55 70.63 57.94
C GLY A 405 26.72 69.83 57.34
N LEU A 406 27.96 70.31 57.52
CA LEU A 406 29.19 69.58 57.16
C LEU A 406 29.38 68.28 57.98
N VAL A 407 28.72 68.16 59.13
CA VAL A 407 28.79 66.99 60.04
C VAL A 407 27.44 66.28 60.08
N THR A 408 27.19 65.38 59.12
CA THR A 408 25.91 64.65 59.01
C THR A 408 25.78 63.53 60.07
N VAL A 409 25.12 63.84 61.20
CA VAL A 409 24.88 62.85 62.27
C VAL A 409 23.63 62.01 61.96
N ARG A 410 23.86 60.79 61.47
CA ARG A 410 22.81 59.82 61.15
C ARG A 410 22.36 59.02 62.38
N ARG A 411 21.07 59.08 62.74
CA ARG A 411 20.44 58.20 63.73
C ARG A 411 19.33 57.39 63.05
N GLY A 412 19.65 56.16 62.65
CA GLY A 412 18.71 55.26 61.96
C GLY A 412 18.47 55.66 60.49
N GLU A 413 17.21 55.77 60.09
CA GLU A 413 16.80 56.12 58.71
C GLU A 413 16.59 57.62 58.50
N THR A 414 16.24 58.35 59.58
CA THR A 414 16.07 59.80 59.60
C THR A 414 17.40 60.53 59.74
N VAL A 415 17.62 61.54 58.88
CA VAL A 415 18.68 62.53 59.07
C VAL A 415 18.19 63.53 60.12
N VAL A 416 18.87 63.59 61.26
CA VAL A 416 18.53 64.50 62.36
C VAL A 416 19.20 65.88 62.18
N TRP A 417 20.24 65.95 61.35
CA TRP A 417 21.00 67.18 61.09
C TRP A 417 21.79 67.08 59.77
N GLY A 418 21.79 68.16 58.99
CA GLY A 418 22.29 68.21 57.60
C GLY A 418 21.16 68.22 56.56
N ASP A 419 21.50 68.52 55.30
CA ASP A 419 20.50 68.68 54.23
C ASP A 419 19.80 67.35 53.88
N ALA A 420 18.47 67.35 54.04
CA ALA A 420 17.62 66.23 53.69
C ALA A 420 17.52 66.01 52.16
N ALA A 421 17.64 67.07 51.35
CA ALA A 421 17.64 66.95 49.89
C ALA A 421 18.90 66.22 49.41
N ALA A 422 20.08 66.60 49.88
CA ALA A 422 21.35 65.90 49.62
C ALA A 422 21.29 64.42 50.03
N ALA A 423 20.61 64.08 51.13
CA ALA A 423 20.45 62.69 51.57
C ALA A 423 19.56 61.84 50.64
N GLU A 424 18.49 62.40 50.06
CA GLU A 424 17.66 61.72 49.06
C GLU A 424 18.34 61.68 47.68
N LEU A 425 18.99 62.77 47.24
CA LEU A 425 19.79 62.80 46.01
C LEU A 425 20.92 61.75 46.05
N GLU A 426 21.58 61.59 47.19
CA GLU A 426 22.59 60.56 47.41
C GLU A 426 22.01 59.13 47.40
N ARG A 427 20.75 58.94 47.83
CA ARG A 427 20.04 57.66 47.64
C ARG A 427 19.76 57.39 46.16
N SER A 428 19.28 58.38 45.41
CA SER A 428 19.07 58.27 43.96
C SER A 428 20.37 57.96 43.21
N ARG A 429 21.47 58.63 43.57
CA ARG A 429 22.80 58.42 42.95
C ARG A 429 23.28 56.98 43.10
N ARG A 430 23.14 56.38 44.29
CA ARG A 430 23.56 54.98 44.52
C ARG A 430 22.71 53.97 43.75
N ALA A 431 21.40 54.18 43.67
CA ALA A 431 20.52 53.33 42.87
C ALA A 431 20.86 53.43 41.37
N LEU A 432 21.10 54.65 40.88
CA LEU A 432 21.52 54.91 39.51
C LEU A 432 22.88 54.27 39.18
N GLU A 433 23.85 54.32 40.10
CA GLU A 433 25.15 53.64 39.90
C GLU A 433 25.01 52.11 39.85
N ALA A 434 24.12 51.56 40.69
CA ALA A 434 23.77 50.13 40.66
C ALA A 434 22.97 49.72 39.39
N GLY A 435 22.60 50.66 38.52
CA GLY A 435 21.80 50.41 37.31
C GLY A 435 20.29 50.31 37.53
N ASP A 436 19.83 50.55 38.77
CA ASP A 436 18.40 50.56 39.08
C ASP A 436 17.83 51.98 38.87
N LEU A 437 17.54 52.29 37.60
CA LEU A 437 16.91 53.54 37.20
C LEU A 437 15.47 53.68 37.73
N GLU A 438 14.78 52.57 38.00
CA GLU A 438 13.42 52.57 38.56
C GLU A 438 13.47 52.97 40.06
N ALA A 439 14.39 52.40 40.84
CA ALA A 439 14.64 52.83 42.22
C ALA A 439 15.28 54.22 42.33
N ALA A 440 16.09 54.66 41.35
CA ALA A 440 16.68 55.99 41.33
C ALA A 440 15.65 57.13 41.30
N LEU A 441 14.43 56.89 40.82
CA LEU A 441 13.35 57.88 40.81
C LEU A 441 12.64 58.03 42.16
N ALA A 442 12.61 57.00 43.00
CA ALA A 442 11.78 56.99 44.22
C ALA A 442 12.23 58.01 45.30
N PRO A 443 13.53 58.24 45.57
CA PRO A 443 13.98 59.29 46.49
C PRO A 443 13.64 60.71 46.00
N LEU A 444 13.61 60.94 44.68
CA LEU A 444 13.35 62.28 44.13
C LEU A 444 11.95 62.81 44.49
N GLY A 445 10.97 61.93 44.64
CA GLY A 445 9.62 62.30 45.11
C GLY A 445 9.54 62.74 46.58
N ARG A 446 10.64 62.66 47.34
CA ARG A 446 10.75 63.10 48.74
C ARG A 446 11.55 64.41 48.90
N LEU A 447 12.08 64.96 47.80
CA LEU A 447 12.80 66.24 47.83
C LEU A 447 11.85 67.42 48.14
N PRO A 448 12.35 68.54 48.66
CA PRO A 448 11.62 69.80 48.70
C PRO A 448 11.13 70.22 47.29
N PRO A 449 10.00 70.95 47.15
CA PRO A 449 9.36 71.18 45.86
C PRO A 449 10.27 71.89 44.83
N ALA A 450 11.03 72.90 45.25
CA ALA A 450 11.99 73.58 44.36
C ALA A 450 13.11 72.64 43.84
N ALA A 451 13.55 71.70 44.67
CA ALA A 451 14.51 70.67 44.28
C ALA A 451 13.88 69.59 43.36
N GLN A 452 12.58 69.30 43.52
CA GLN A 452 11.83 68.45 42.56
C GLN A 452 11.72 69.12 41.19
N GLU A 453 11.47 70.43 41.13
CA GLU A 453 11.39 71.19 39.88
C GLU A 453 12.73 71.19 39.12
N ALA A 454 13.85 71.38 39.83
CA ALA A 454 15.20 71.30 39.25
C ALA A 454 15.56 69.89 38.73
N MET A 455 15.09 68.84 39.41
CA MET A 455 15.25 67.44 38.97
C MET A 455 14.25 67.01 37.87
N ARG A 456 13.17 67.77 37.64
CA ARG A 456 12.07 67.37 36.73
C ARG A 456 12.56 66.97 35.32
N PRO A 457 13.43 67.73 34.62
CA PRO A 457 13.87 67.36 33.27
C PRO A 457 14.67 66.06 33.21
N TRP A 458 15.40 65.72 34.28
CA TRP A 458 16.10 64.43 34.40
C TRP A 458 15.11 63.29 34.68
N ALA A 459 14.17 63.52 35.59
CA ALA A 459 13.16 62.53 35.95
C ALA A 459 12.23 62.18 34.78
N GLU A 460 11.89 63.16 33.93
CA GLU A 460 11.13 62.96 32.69
C GLU A 460 11.88 62.08 31.69
N GLN A 461 13.17 62.35 31.43
CA GLN A 461 14.00 61.51 30.56
C GLN A 461 14.17 60.08 31.10
N ALA A 462 14.39 59.93 32.41
CA ALA A 462 14.51 58.63 33.07
C ALA A 462 13.20 57.81 32.96
N ARG A 463 12.04 58.43 33.24
CA ARG A 463 10.72 57.82 33.04
C ARG A 463 10.50 57.41 31.58
N ALA A 464 10.88 58.28 30.64
CA ALA A 464 10.70 57.99 29.22
C ALA A 464 11.50 56.77 28.75
N LEU A 465 12.72 56.56 29.28
CA LEU A 465 13.52 55.36 29.04
C LEU A 465 12.93 54.10 29.72
N ILE A 466 12.43 54.21 30.95
CA ILE A 466 11.78 53.10 31.68
C ILE A 466 10.53 52.62 30.93
N GLU A 467 9.67 53.54 30.51
CA GLU A 467 8.46 53.25 29.75
C GLU A 467 8.76 52.62 28.38
N ALA A 468 9.80 53.10 27.67
CA ALA A 468 10.26 52.50 26.42
C ALA A 468 10.78 51.07 26.64
N ARG A 469 11.64 50.85 27.65
CA ARG A 469 12.11 49.53 28.06
C ARG A 469 10.94 48.62 28.49
N ALA A 470 9.91 49.16 29.15
CA ALA A 470 8.70 48.42 29.54
C ALA A 470 7.80 48.07 28.33
N ALA A 471 7.60 48.97 27.38
CA ALA A 471 6.87 48.70 26.14
C ALA A 471 7.56 47.61 25.31
N LEU A 472 8.90 47.65 25.20
CA LEU A 472 9.67 46.61 24.53
C LEU A 472 9.56 45.25 25.24
N ARG A 473 9.63 45.22 26.58
CA ARG A 473 9.35 44.02 27.40
C ARG A 473 7.96 43.44 27.09
N ARG A 474 6.92 44.28 26.98
CA ARG A 474 5.56 43.84 26.60
C ARG A 474 5.50 43.26 25.19
N LEU A 475 6.16 43.87 24.20
CA LEU A 475 6.21 43.34 22.83
C LEU A 475 6.93 41.99 22.73
N ALA A 476 8.03 41.80 23.45
CA ALA A 476 8.74 40.51 23.51
C ALA A 476 7.89 39.42 24.17
N ASN A 477 7.19 39.75 25.25
CA ASN A 477 6.25 38.84 25.91
C ASN A 477 5.05 38.51 25.01
N ALA A 478 4.51 39.46 24.24
CA ALA A 478 3.44 39.21 23.28
C ALA A 478 3.91 38.33 22.11
N ALA A 479 5.10 38.57 21.56
CA ALA A 479 5.66 37.77 20.47
C ALA A 479 5.93 36.31 20.90
N THR A 480 6.41 36.10 22.12
CA THR A 480 6.62 34.75 22.69
C THR A 480 5.32 34.07 23.10
N ALA A 481 4.34 34.80 23.66
CA ALA A 481 2.99 34.28 23.92
C ALA A 481 2.24 33.90 22.63
N SER A 482 2.50 34.57 21.50
CA SER A 482 1.97 34.18 20.18
C SER A 482 2.71 33.01 19.50
N ALA A 483 3.64 32.36 20.21
CA ALA A 483 4.47 31.27 19.68
C ALA A 483 4.32 29.94 20.45
N GLY A 484 3.43 29.88 21.44
CA GLY A 484 3.00 28.66 22.14
C GLY A 484 1.52 28.38 21.90
#